data_AF-A0A2W1NQL8-F1
#
_entry.id   AF-A0A2W1NQL8-F1
#
_cell.length_a   1.000
_cell.length_b   1.000
_cell.length_c   1.000
_cell.angle_alpha   90.00
_cell.angle_beta   90.00
_cell.angle_gamma   90.00
#
_symmetry.space_group_name_H-M   'P 1'
#
loop_
_entity.id
_entity.type
_entity.pdbx_description
1 polymer ?
#
loop_
_entity_poly.entity_id
_entity_poly.type
_entity_poly.pdbx_seq_one_letter_code
_entity_poly.pdbx_strand_id
1 'polypeptide(L)' 'MRTDNQIKRKLNELLISRQSIAARYTGLTETNPDNVEQAKALQSQLDRLDESISLLQWVLDEPTGTYHA' A
#
# COMPACT_ATOMS: atom_id res chain seq x y z
N MET A 1 -12.99 -17.88 2.32
CA MET A 1 -12.03 -18.94 1.90
C MET A 1 -10.67 -18.71 2.56
N ARG A 2 -9.73 -19.68 2.52
CA ARG A 2 -8.37 -19.49 3.10
C ARG A 2 -7.60 -18.36 2.39
N THR A 3 -7.92 -18.11 1.13
CA THR A 3 -7.40 -17.04 0.26
C THR A 3 -7.82 -15.64 0.70
N ASP A 4 -9.09 -15.38 1.03
CA ASP A 4 -9.53 -14.03 1.44
C ASP A 4 -8.85 -13.59 2.74
N ASN A 5 -8.65 -14.53 3.68
CA ASN A 5 -7.91 -14.26 4.90
C ASN A 5 -6.43 -13.96 4.64
N GLN A 6 -5.83 -14.56 3.61
CA GLN A 6 -4.46 -14.26 3.19
C GLN A 6 -4.38 -12.88 2.55
N ILE A 7 -5.34 -12.53 1.68
CA ILE A 7 -5.40 -11.21 1.03
C ILE A 7 -5.60 -10.11 2.09
N LYS A 8 -6.51 -10.30 3.06
CA LYS A 8 -6.70 -9.35 4.17
C LYS A 8 -5.46 -9.17 5.03
N ARG A 9 -4.73 -10.25 5.34
CA ARG A 9 -3.46 -10.15 6.07
C ARG A 9 -2.43 -9.36 5.28
N LYS A 10 -2.28 -9.66 3.98
CA LYS A 10 -1.34 -8.95 3.11
C LYS A 10 -1.71 -7.47 2.97
N LEU A 11 -3.00 -7.16 2.82
CA LEU A 11 -3.50 -5.80 2.77
C LEU A 11 -3.14 -5.03 4.04
N ASN A 12 -3.34 -5.61 5.23
CA ASN A 12 -2.94 -4.98 6.49
C ASN A 12 -1.43 -4.75 6.59
N GLU A 13 -0.60 -5.70 6.17
CA GLU A 13 0.86 -5.52 6.13
C GLU A 13 1.26 -4.34 5.24
N LEU A 14 0.65 -4.23 4.06
CA LEU A 14 0.92 -3.14 3.12
C LEU A 14 0.45 -1.80 3.67
N LEU A 15 -0.70 -1.74 4.35
CA LEU A 15 -1.21 -0.52 5.00
C LEU A 15 -0.27 -0.03 6.11
N ILE A 16 0.25 -0.94 6.93
CA ILE A 16 1.24 -0.62 7.98
C ILE A 16 2.53 -0.08 7.33
N SER A 17 3.01 -0.74 6.28
CA SER A 17 4.20 -0.30 5.55
C SER A 17 4.01 1.10 4.95
N ARG A 18 2.85 1.34 4.31
CA ARG A 18 2.48 2.63 3.76
C ARG A 18 2.48 3.73 4.82
N GLN A 19 1.87 3.48 5.97
CA GLN A 19 1.84 4.44 7.08
C GLN A 19 3.26 4.79 7.57
N SER A 20 4.14 3.79 7.69
CA SER A 20 5.54 4.00 8.07
C SER A 20 6.30 4.86 7.06
N ILE A 21 6.15 4.58 5.76
CA ILE A 21 6.82 5.36 4.70
C ILE A 21 6.25 6.77 4.62
N ALA A 22 4.93 6.94 4.81
CA ALA A 22 4.28 8.26 4.82
C ALA A 22 4.81 9.12 5.97
N ALA A 23 4.94 8.55 7.17
CA ALA A 23 5.53 9.26 8.32
C ALA A 23 6.99 9.69 8.04
N ARG A 24 7.78 8.83 7.39
CA ARG A 24 9.15 9.15 6.97
C ARG A 24 9.19 10.25 5.92
N TYR A 25 8.26 10.25 4.96
CA TYR A 25 8.13 11.28 3.94
C TYR A 25 7.78 12.62 4.59
N THR A 26 6.75 12.67 5.43
CA THR A 26 6.37 13.89 6.16
C THR A 26 7.53 14.43 7.00
N GLY A 27 8.16 13.58 7.81
CA GLY A 27 9.30 13.98 8.62
C GLY A 27 10.49 14.48 7.79
N LEU A 28 10.75 13.88 6.62
CA LEU A 28 11.77 14.37 5.71
C LEU A 28 11.41 15.75 5.15
N THR A 29 10.18 15.95 4.68
CA THR A 29 9.74 17.24 4.12
C THR A 29 9.73 18.37 5.16
N GLU A 30 9.53 18.05 6.44
CA GLU A 30 9.56 19.02 7.53
C GLU A 30 10.98 19.35 7.99
N THR A 31 11.87 18.35 8.07
CA THR A 31 13.21 18.52 8.64
C THR A 31 14.28 18.88 7.61
N ASN A 32 14.15 18.38 6.37
CA ASN A 32 15.13 18.53 5.30
C ASN A 32 14.41 18.69 3.95
N PRO A 33 13.66 19.78 3.74
CA PRO A 33 12.88 20.00 2.51
C PRO A 33 13.73 20.01 1.23
N ASP A 34 15.02 20.37 1.34
CA ASP A 34 15.94 20.42 0.20
C ASP A 34 16.43 19.04 -0.27
N ASN A 35 16.16 17.97 0.50
CA ASN A 35 16.51 16.61 0.12
C ASN A 35 15.47 16.00 -0.85
N VAL A 36 15.37 16.62 -2.02
CA VAL A 36 14.39 16.30 -3.06
C VAL A 36 14.55 14.87 -3.59
N GLU A 37 15.78 14.36 -3.67
CA GLU A 37 16.03 12.99 -4.15
C GLU A 37 15.43 11.95 -3.20
N GLN A 38 15.67 12.09 -1.89
CA GLN A 38 15.12 11.17 -0.90
C GLN A 38 13.60 11.30 -0.79
N ALA A 39 13.05 12.51 -0.93
CA ALA A 39 11.61 12.74 -0.96
C ALA A 39 10.97 12.03 -2.17
N LYS A 40 11.55 12.16 -3.36
CA LYS A 40 11.09 11.44 -4.56
C LYS A 40 11.16 9.93 -4.38
N ALA A 41 12.25 9.40 -3.80
CA ALA A 41 12.40 7.97 -3.57
C ALA A 41 11.35 7.41 -2.59
N LEU A 42 10.98 8.18 -1.56
CA LEU A 42 9.91 7.81 -0.63
C LEU A 42 8.53 7.92 -1.29
N GLN A 43 8.29 8.96 -2.10
CA GLN A 43 7.05 9.11 -2.85
C GLN A 43 6.84 7.93 -3.82
N SER A 44 7.86 7.55 -4.60
CA SER A 44 7.75 6.38 -5.49
C SER A 44 7.59 5.04 -4.76
N GLN A 45 7.94 4.96 -3.47
CA GLN A 45 7.61 3.79 -2.65
C GLN A 45 6.16 3.82 -2.20
N LEU A 46 5.62 5.00 -1.84
CA LEU A 46 4.20 5.17 -1.53
C LEU A 46 3.33 4.82 -2.74
N ASP A 47 3.66 5.32 -3.92
CA ASP A 47 2.87 5.08 -5.14
C ASP A 47 2.73 3.57 -5.43
N ARG A 48 3.84 2.82 -5.33
CA ARG A 48 3.85 1.36 -5.52
C ARG A 48 3.04 0.60 -4.47
N LEU A 49 3.06 1.07 -3.22
CA LEU A 49 2.24 0.50 -2.16
C LEU A 49 0.76 0.78 -2.40
N ASP A 50 0.42 1.99 -2.85
CA ASP A 50 -0.96 2.42 -3.10
C ASP A 50 -1.57 1.65 -4.29
N GLU A 51 -0.79 1.40 -5.34
CA GLU A 51 -1.17 0.49 -6.43
C GLU A 51 -1.44 -0.93 -5.92
N SER A 52 -0.53 -1.48 -5.11
CA SER A 52 -0.65 -2.84 -4.58
C SER A 52 -1.85 -2.99 -3.63
N ILE A 53 -2.09 -2.00 -2.77
CA ILE A 53 -3.23 -1.92 -1.86
C ILE A 53 -4.53 -1.86 -2.66
N SER A 54 -4.60 -1.00 -3.67
CA SER A 54 -5.78 -0.83 -4.52
C SER A 54 -6.15 -2.13 -5.24
N LEU A 55 -5.16 -2.86 -5.75
CA LEU A 55 -5.38 -4.16 -6.40
C LEU A 55 -5.94 -5.21 -5.42
N LEU A 56 -5.35 -5.33 -4.22
CA LEU A 56 -5.84 -6.30 -3.24
C LEU A 56 -7.23 -5.93 -2.70
N GLN A 57 -7.51 -4.64 -2.56
CA GLN A 57 -8.84 -4.16 -2.17
C GLN A 57 -9.86 -4.50 -3.25
N TRP A 58 -9.52 -4.28 -4.53
CA TRP A 58 -10.37 -4.66 -5.66
C TRP A 58 -10.68 -6.17 -5.66
N VAL A 59 -9.70 -7.04 -5.41
CA VAL A 59 -9.92 -8.49 -5.33
C VAL A 59 -10.84 -8.88 -4.17
N LEU A 60 -10.80 -8.16 -3.04
CA LEU A 60 -11.71 -8.42 -1.91
C LEU A 60 -13.13 -7.95 -2.18
N ASP A 61 -13.29 -6.90 -2.98
CA ASP A 61 -14.57 -6.28 -3.30
C ASP A 61 -15.21 -6.87 -4.58
N GLU A 62 -14.45 -7.62 -5.39
CA GLU A 62 -14.96 -8.30 -6.58
C GLU A 62 -16.03 -9.33 -6.18
N PRO A 63 -17.24 -9.30 -6.79
CA PRO A 63 -18.27 -10.26 -6.48
C PRO A 63 -17.75 -11.66 -6.81
N THR A 64 -17.71 -12.54 -5.81
CA THR A 64 -17.35 -13.95 -5.99
C THR A 64 -18.44 -14.65 -6.83
N GLY A 65 -18.38 -14.48 -8.15
CA GLY A 65 -19.13 -15.26 -9.11
C GLY A 65 -18.55 -16.66 -9.15
N THR A 66 -19.31 -17.64 -8.70
CA THR A 66 -18.94 -19.06 -8.71
C THR A 66 -18.74 -19.53 -10.16
N TYR A 67 -17.52 -19.41 -10.70
CA TYR A 67 -17.15 -20.00 -11.99
C TYR A 67 -16.78 -21.48 -11.83
N HIS A 68 -17.62 -22.22 -11.10
CA HIS A 68 -17.65 -23.68 -11.02
C HIS A 68 -19.06 -24.05 -10.51
N ALA A 69 -20.06 -23.91 -11.38
CA ALA A 69 -21.36 -24.55 -11.23
C ALA A 69 -21.49 -25.61 -12.33
#